data_AF-A0A849PLS1-F1
#
_entry.id   AF-A0A849PLS1-F1
#
_cell.length_a   1.000
_cell.length_b   1.000
_cell.length_c   1.000
_cell.angle_alpha   90.00
_cell.angle_beta   90.00
_cell.angle_gamma   90.00
#
_symmetry.space_group_name_H-M   'P 1'
#
loop_
_entity.id
_entity.type
_entity.pdbx_description
1 polymer ?
#
loop_
_entity_poly.entity_id
_entity_poly.type
_entity_poly.pdbx_seq_one_letter_code
_entity_poly.pdbx_strand_id
1 'polypeptide(L)'
;EETFEDAIDEIERALASAADADTRYDFTYEIGYPPMCTDASHSWIGQVLDVANEVSDRKIDIAGAQGSLDVAYVIGITEQPVCCHGVGRVLESHAHAEDENVRLEDLVRYTKFLWLLLTE
;
A
#
# COMPACT_ATOMS: atom_id res chain seq x y z
N GLU A 1 11.98 -2.11 -11.61
CA GLU A 1 11.03 -1.18 -10.99
C GLU A 1 11.57 0.21 -11.25
N GLU A 2 10.70 1.19 -11.49
CA GLU A 2 11.10 2.59 -11.63
C GLU A 2 11.62 3.11 -10.28
N THR A 3 12.70 3.88 -10.29
CA THR A 3 13.21 4.54 -9.08
C THR A 3 12.59 5.92 -8.90
N PHE A 4 12.71 6.48 -7.70
CA PHE A 4 12.26 7.83 -7.45
C PHE A 4 13.01 8.84 -8.34
N GLU A 5 14.32 8.64 -8.51
CA GLU A 5 15.17 9.45 -9.37
C GLU A 5 14.72 9.39 -10.83
N ASP A 6 14.41 8.20 -11.35
CA ASP A 6 13.88 8.03 -12.71
C ASP A 6 12.60 8.85 -12.92
N ALA A 7 11.67 8.79 -11.95
CA ALA A 7 10.39 9.49 -12.01
C ALA A 7 10.56 11.02 -11.97
N ILE A 8 11.46 11.53 -11.11
CA ILE A 8 11.76 12.97 -11.06
C ILE A 8 12.43 13.43 -12.37
N ASP A 9 13.39 12.68 -12.89
CA ASP A 9 14.05 12.99 -14.16
C ASP A 9 13.05 13.03 -15.33
N GLU A 10 12.04 12.17 -15.33
CA GLU A 10 10.95 12.20 -16.30
C GLU A 10 10.06 13.46 -16.15
N ILE A 11 9.68 13.80 -14.92
CA ILE A 11 8.89 15.02 -14.63
C ILE A 11 9.66 16.27 -15.06
N GLU A 12 10.94 16.39 -14.72
CA GLU A 12 11.77 17.54 -15.09
C GLU A 12 11.89 17.68 -16.61
N ARG A 13 12.10 16.57 -17.33
CA ARG A 13 12.13 16.59 -18.81
C ARG A 13 10.79 17.00 -19.40
N ALA A 14 9.69 16.52 -18.83
CA ALA A 14 8.36 16.91 -19.28
C ALA A 14 8.11 18.42 -19.07
N LEU A 15 8.45 18.95 -17.89
CA LEU A 15 8.35 20.39 -17.59
C LEU A 15 9.20 21.23 -18.54
N ALA A 16 10.46 20.83 -18.76
CA ALA A 16 11.36 21.52 -19.69
C ALA A 16 10.84 21.51 -21.13
N SER A 17 10.20 20.42 -21.56
CA SER A 17 9.63 20.32 -22.91
C SER A 17 8.36 21.15 -23.11
N ALA A 18 7.61 21.40 -22.03
CA ALA A 18 6.36 22.17 -22.05
C ALA A 18 6.57 23.67 -21.83
N ALA A 19 7.73 24.07 -21.28
CA ALA A 19 8.07 25.46 -21.04
C ALA A 19 8.40 26.19 -22.35
N ASP A 20 7.88 27.42 -22.49
CA ASP A 20 8.30 28.35 -23.54
C ASP A 20 9.28 29.40 -22.98
N ALA A 21 9.66 30.38 -23.82
CA ALA A 21 10.65 31.39 -23.45
C ALA A 21 10.21 32.33 -22.31
N ASP A 22 8.91 32.43 -22.03
CA ASP A 22 8.35 33.30 -21.02
C ASP A 22 7.94 32.54 -19.74
N THR A 23 7.85 31.20 -19.81
CA THR A 23 7.54 30.36 -18.65
C THR A 23 8.66 30.40 -17.61
N ARG A 24 8.29 30.76 -16.37
CA ARG A 24 9.14 30.65 -15.19
C ARG A 24 8.45 29.75 -14.18
N TYR A 25 9.14 28.71 -13.75
CA TYR A 25 8.66 27.82 -12.70
C TYR A 25 9.79 27.50 -11.72
N ASP A 26 9.39 27.18 -10.50
CA ASP A 26 10.23 26.59 -9.47
C ASP A 26 9.57 25.27 -9.08
N PHE A 27 10.31 24.17 -9.23
CA PHE A 27 9.80 22.83 -8.94
C PHE A 27 10.58 22.25 -7.77
N THR A 28 9.86 21.94 -6.71
CA THR A 28 10.39 21.34 -5.49
C THR A 28 9.57 20.11 -5.15
N TYR A 29 10.22 19.08 -4.64
CA TYR A 29 9.57 17.87 -4.17
C TYR A 29 10.15 17.44 -2.83
N GLU A 30 9.35 16.75 -2.04
CA GLU A 30 9.76 16.13 -0.78
C GLU A 30 9.21 14.70 -0.74
N ILE A 31 10.03 13.77 -0.26
CA ILE A 31 9.61 12.38 -0.06
C ILE A 31 9.05 12.28 1.36
N GLY A 32 7.75 12.01 1.47
CA GLY A 32 7.10 11.81 2.77
C GLY A 32 7.59 10.53 3.45
N TYR A 33 7.61 9.41 2.72
CA TYR A 33 8.01 8.10 3.24
C TYR A 33 8.71 7.28 2.15
N PRO A 34 9.65 6.38 2.52
CA PRO A 34 10.23 5.43 1.57
C PRO A 34 9.14 4.47 1.04
N PRO A 35 9.37 3.80 -0.10
CA PRO A 35 8.48 2.75 -0.57
C PRO A 35 8.42 1.58 0.42
N MET A 36 7.24 0.99 0.58
CA MET A 36 7.05 -0.20 1.41
C MET A 36 7.59 -1.43 0.66
N CYS A 37 8.71 -1.97 1.12
CA CYS A 37 9.26 -3.23 0.61
C CYS A 37 9.31 -4.26 1.73
N THR A 38 8.67 -5.41 1.53
CA THR A 38 8.75 -6.54 2.44
C THR A 38 8.93 -7.81 1.64
N ASP A 39 9.84 -8.67 2.10
CA ASP A 39 10.08 -9.97 1.47
C ASP A 39 8.83 -10.85 1.58
N ALA A 40 8.19 -11.11 0.44
CA ALA A 40 6.99 -11.93 0.35
C ALA A 40 7.23 -13.39 0.78
N SER A 41 8.49 -13.85 0.80
CA SER A 41 8.86 -15.19 1.26
C SER A 41 9.14 -15.29 2.76
N HIS A 42 9.10 -14.15 3.48
CA HIS A 42 9.34 -14.12 4.91
C HIS A 42 8.24 -14.92 5.67
N SER A 43 8.64 -15.74 6.66
CA SER A 43 7.73 -16.65 7.37
C SER A 43 6.51 -15.96 7.99
N TRP A 44 6.71 -14.76 8.57
CA TRP A 44 5.62 -13.91 9.06
C TRP A 44 4.55 -13.62 8.00
N ILE A 45 4.94 -13.35 6.76
CA ILE A 45 4.00 -13.10 5.66
C ILE A 45 3.21 -14.36 5.34
N GLY A 46 3.86 -15.52 5.36
CA GLY A 46 3.20 -16.82 5.23
C GLY A 46 2.14 -17.04 6.31
N GLN A 47 2.48 -16.81 7.57
CA GLN A 47 1.52 -16.94 8.68
C GLN A 47 0.32 -16.01 8.53
N VAL A 48 0.55 -14.73 8.20
CA VAL A 48 -0.54 -13.77 7.98
C VAL A 48 -1.42 -14.21 6.81
N LEU A 49 -0.83 -14.72 5.72
CA LEU A 49 -1.55 -15.22 4.56
C LEU A 49 -2.40 -16.46 4.88
N ASP A 50 -1.87 -17.38 5.69
CA ASP A 50 -2.59 -18.58 6.11
C ASP A 50 -3.82 -18.22 6.93
N VAL A 51 -3.67 -17.36 7.95
CA VAL A 51 -4.80 -16.88 8.77
C VAL A 51 -5.81 -16.10 7.93
N ALA A 52 -5.34 -15.25 7.01
CA ALA A 52 -6.22 -14.51 6.10
C ALA A 52 -7.04 -15.44 5.20
N ASN A 53 -6.44 -16.52 4.70
CA ASN A 53 -7.14 -17.52 3.90
C ASN A 53 -8.12 -18.37 4.73
N GLU A 54 -7.81 -18.65 6.00
CA GLU A 54 -8.69 -19.42 6.88
C GLU A 54 -10.04 -18.74 7.11
N VAL A 55 -10.06 -17.41 7.28
CA VAL A 55 -11.30 -16.66 7.54
C VAL A 55 -12.00 -16.17 6.28
N SER A 56 -11.43 -16.44 5.11
CA SER A 56 -11.90 -15.93 3.82
C SER A 56 -12.64 -17.01 3.04
N ASP A 57 -13.73 -16.61 2.38
CA ASP A 57 -14.49 -17.50 1.49
C ASP A 57 -13.85 -17.62 0.09
N ARG A 58 -12.75 -16.90 -0.13
CA ARG A 58 -11.96 -16.92 -1.37
C ARG A 58 -10.48 -16.98 -1.04
N LYS A 59 -9.70 -17.58 -1.95
CA LYS A 59 -8.25 -17.54 -1.86
C LYS A 59 -7.76 -16.09 -1.93
N ILE A 60 -6.96 -15.70 -0.95
CA ILE A 60 -6.21 -14.45 -0.90
C ILE A 60 -4.79 -14.77 -1.39
N ASP A 61 -4.28 -13.94 -2.30
CA ASP A 61 -2.92 -13.99 -2.79
C ASP A 61 -2.15 -12.72 -2.35
N ILE A 62 -0.83 -12.79 -2.36
CA ILE A 62 0.04 -11.65 -2.06
C ILE A 62 0.02 -10.67 -3.24
N ALA A 63 -0.15 -9.38 -2.93
CA ALA A 63 -0.10 -8.31 -3.92
C ALA A 63 0.60 -7.07 -3.33
N GLY A 64 1.14 -6.22 -4.22
CA GLY A 64 1.56 -4.87 -3.84
C GLY A 64 0.35 -3.97 -3.63
N ALA A 65 0.48 -3.01 -2.70
CA ALA A 65 -0.52 -1.96 -2.51
C ALA A 65 -0.16 -0.75 -3.37
N GLN A 66 -1.15 -0.19 -4.07
CA GLN A 66 -1.02 1.09 -4.76
C GLN A 66 -1.54 2.18 -3.82
N GLY A 67 -0.62 2.81 -3.11
CA GLY A 67 -0.91 3.87 -2.13
C GLY A 67 0.16 3.95 -1.05
N SER A 68 0.41 5.15 -0.55
CA SER A 68 1.31 5.36 0.58
C SER A 68 0.61 4.92 1.87
N LEU A 69 1.33 4.19 2.72
CA LEU A 69 0.84 3.67 3.99
C LEU A 69 1.87 3.93 5.09
N ASP A 70 1.42 4.21 6.31
CA ASP A 70 2.28 4.39 7.49
C ASP A 70 3.19 3.19 7.74
N VAL A 71 2.80 2.01 7.27
CA VAL A 71 3.59 0.78 7.33
C VAL A 71 4.96 0.93 6.68
N ALA A 72 5.08 1.73 5.61
CA ALA A 72 6.36 1.99 4.97
C ALA A 72 7.36 2.69 5.90
N TYR A 73 6.85 3.64 6.71
CA TYR A 73 7.63 4.30 7.76
C TYR A 73 8.02 3.33 8.87
N VAL A 74 7.07 2.52 9.33
CA VAL A 74 7.31 1.55 10.41
C VAL A 74 8.41 0.57 10.01
N ILE A 75 8.34 -0.03 8.82
CA ILE A 75 9.39 -0.94 8.32
C ILE A 75 10.75 -0.24 8.29
N GLY A 76 10.80 1.00 7.78
CA GLY A 76 12.05 1.75 7.69
C GLY A 76 12.71 2.04 9.04
N ILE A 77 11.94 2.10 10.13
CA ILE A 77 12.46 2.38 11.47
C ILE A 77 12.70 1.12 12.29
N THR A 78 11.76 0.18 12.24
CA THR A 78 11.79 -1.00 13.10
C THR A 78 12.53 -2.17 12.48
N GLU A 79 12.74 -2.14 11.15
CA GLU A 79 13.26 -3.25 10.35
C GLU A 79 12.47 -4.56 10.52
N GLN A 80 11.23 -4.46 11.03
CA GLN A 80 10.37 -5.62 11.24
C GLN A 80 9.65 -5.98 9.93
N PRO A 81 9.38 -7.27 9.69
CA PRO A 81 8.55 -7.69 8.57
C PRO A 81 7.11 -7.22 8.85
N VAL A 82 6.58 -6.32 8.01
CA VAL A 82 5.20 -5.83 8.12
C VAL A 82 4.48 -6.04 6.80
N CYS A 83 3.20 -6.37 6.87
CA CYS A 83 2.33 -6.43 5.70
C CYS A 83 0.97 -5.80 6.01
N CYS A 84 0.27 -5.45 4.94
CA CYS A 84 -1.07 -4.90 5.02
C CYS A 84 -2.09 -5.97 4.63
N HIS A 85 -3.11 -6.16 5.48
CA HIS A 85 -4.30 -6.94 5.12
C HIS A 85 -5.48 -5.98 4.94
N GLY A 86 -5.97 -5.86 3.71
CA GLY A 86 -7.08 -4.98 3.38
C GLY A 86 -8.41 -5.49 3.95
N VAL A 87 -9.16 -4.60 4.60
CA VAL A 87 -10.47 -4.91 5.20
C VAL A 87 -11.58 -4.92 4.16
N GLY A 88 -11.61 -3.93 3.28
CA GLY A 88 -12.65 -3.75 2.26
C GLY A 88 -12.33 -4.42 0.93
N ARG A 89 -13.19 -4.19 -0.05
CA ARG A 89 -13.03 -4.68 -1.42
C ARG A 89 -12.63 -3.51 -2.31
N VAL A 90 -11.43 -3.57 -2.89
CA VAL A 90 -10.85 -2.44 -3.64
C VAL A 90 -11.77 -1.85 -4.72
N LEU A 91 -12.57 -2.69 -5.39
CA LEU A 91 -13.49 -2.26 -6.46
C LEU A 91 -14.89 -1.84 -5.98
N GLU A 92 -15.22 -2.04 -4.71
CA GLU A 92 -16.58 -1.79 -4.18
C GLU A 92 -16.58 -0.80 -3.02
N SER A 93 -15.48 -0.70 -2.27
CA SER A 93 -15.39 0.10 -1.05
C SER A 93 -15.25 1.60 -1.30
N HIS A 94 -14.89 2.00 -2.53
CA HIS A 94 -14.79 3.40 -2.96
C HIS A 94 -14.00 4.29 -1.97
N ALA A 95 -12.84 3.81 -1.50
CA ALA A 95 -11.97 4.58 -0.62
C ALA A 95 -11.68 5.96 -1.25
N HIS A 96 -11.80 7.03 -0.45
CA HIS A 96 -11.68 8.43 -0.88
C HIS A 96 -12.83 8.99 -1.75
N ALA A 97 -13.96 8.29 -1.88
CA ALA A 97 -15.16 8.80 -2.56
C ALA A 97 -16.26 9.22 -1.57
N GLU A 98 -17.27 9.96 -2.06
CA GLU A 98 -18.42 10.39 -1.24
C GLU A 98 -19.27 9.23 -0.70
N ASP A 99 -19.25 8.09 -1.40
CA ASP A 99 -19.97 6.85 -1.07
C ASP A 99 -19.03 5.73 -0.58
N GLU A 100 -17.93 6.11 0.07
CA GLU A 100 -17.02 5.17 0.74
C GLU A 100 -17.78 4.23 1.67
N ASN A 101 -17.52 2.93 1.54
CA ASN A 101 -18.27 1.90 2.23
C ASN A 101 -17.46 0.63 2.52
N VAL A 102 -17.99 -0.17 3.45
CA VAL A 102 -17.49 -1.50 3.77
C VAL A 102 -18.66 -2.42 4.06
N ARG A 103 -18.59 -3.67 3.60
CA ARG A 103 -19.63 -4.64 3.90
C ARG A 103 -19.48 -5.14 5.33
N LEU A 104 -20.60 -5.34 6.02
CA LEU A 104 -20.61 -5.92 7.37
C LEU A 104 -19.90 -7.28 7.42
N GLU A 105 -20.07 -8.10 6.39
CA GLU A 105 -19.40 -9.40 6.26
C GLU A 105 -17.87 -9.26 6.24
N ASP A 106 -17.33 -8.23 5.60
CA ASP A 106 -15.89 -8.00 5.51
C ASP A 106 -15.32 -7.54 6.87
N LEU A 107 -16.07 -6.71 7.61
CA LEU A 107 -15.71 -6.35 9.00
C LEU A 107 -15.72 -7.56 9.96
N VAL A 108 -16.71 -8.45 9.82
CA VAL A 108 -16.78 -9.68 10.63
C VAL A 108 -15.61 -10.60 10.31
N ARG A 109 -15.26 -10.78 9.03
CA ARG A 109 -14.08 -11.58 8.63
C ARG A 109 -12.79 -10.98 9.18
N TYR A 110 -12.61 -9.67 9.04
CA TYR A 110 -11.42 -8.99 9.55
C TYR A 110 -11.28 -9.13 11.09
N THR A 111 -12.39 -9.07 11.82
CA THR A 111 -12.36 -9.29 13.27
C THR A 111 -11.93 -10.72 13.64
N LYS A 112 -12.40 -11.72 12.88
CA LYS A 112 -11.95 -13.12 13.06
C LYS A 112 -10.47 -13.30 12.72
N PHE A 113 -10.01 -12.67 11.63
CA PHE A 113 -8.59 -12.64 11.26
C PHE A 113 -7.73 -12.09 12.41
N LEU A 114 -8.11 -10.94 12.98
CA LEU A 114 -7.40 -10.36 14.12
C LEU A 114 -7.40 -11.28 15.33
N TRP A 115 -8.54 -11.91 15.63
CA TRP A 115 -8.63 -12.84 16.76
C TRP A 115 -7.69 -14.04 16.58
N LEU A 116 -7.71 -14.70 15.42
CA LEU A 116 -6.81 -15.81 15.12
C LEU A 116 -5.35 -15.39 15.18
N LEU A 117 -4.97 -14.31 14.50
CA LEU A 117 -3.58 -13.85 14.44
C LEU A 117 -3.01 -13.47 15.82
N LEU A 118 -3.85 -13.01 16.76
CA LEU A 118 -3.44 -12.64 18.12
C LEU A 118 -3.46 -13.80 19.12
N THR A 119 -4.05 -14.94 18.76
CA THR A 119 -4.24 -16.09 19.65
C THR A 119 -3.54 -17.36 19.20
N GLU A 120 -2.99 -17.36 17.99
CA GLU A 120 -1.99 -18.31 17.51
C GLU A 120 -0.65 -18.20 18.27
#